data_AF-A0A6P5LC62-F1
#
_entry.id   AF-A0A6P5LC62-F1
#
_cell.length_a   1.000
_cell.length_b   1.000
_cell.length_c   1.000
_cell.angle_alpha   90.00
_cell.angle_beta   90.00
_cell.angle_gamma   90.00
#
_symmetry.space_group_name_H-M   'P 1'
#
loop_
_entity.id
_entity.type
_entity.pdbx_description
1 polymer ?
#
loop_
_entity_poly.entity_id
_entity_poly.type
_entity_poly.pdbx_seq_one_letter_code
_entity_poly.pdbx_strand_id
1 'polypeptide(L)'
;MSLPKKRKTDSADGGGGEGNGGGEEDDGGERDPGGLEEAQETEQGARDRLYYECYSDVSVHEEMIADRVRTDAYRLGILRNWASLRGKTVLDVGAGTGILSVFCAQAGARRVYAVEASDIWQQAREVVRLNGLEDRVHVLPGPVETVELPERVDAIVSEWMGYGLLHESMLASVLHARAKWLKEGGLLLPASAELFLAPINDRTLEWRLGFWGEVKQRYGVDMSCLEGFATRCLMGHSEIVVQGLTGEEVLARPQRFAQLQLDREGLQQELQAGVGGRFSCRCYGSAPMHGFALWFQVTFPGGDGEKPLVLSTSPFHPETHWKQALLYLDEPLQVEQDMDISGEITLSPSRDNPRHLRVLLRYKVGDQEEKTKDFRMGD
;
A
#
# COMPACT_ATOMS: atom_id res chain seq x y z
N MET A 1 -35.42 -18.74 -7.38
CA MET A 1 -35.17 -20.18 -7.25
C MET A 1 -34.77 -20.46 -5.81
N SER A 2 -35.48 -21.39 -5.17
CA SER A 2 -35.49 -21.62 -3.73
C SER A 2 -34.34 -22.50 -3.25
N LEU A 3 -33.81 -22.17 -2.07
CA LEU A 3 -32.86 -22.97 -1.28
C LEU A 3 -33.39 -24.37 -0.94
N PRO A 4 -32.54 -25.42 -0.82
CA PRO A 4 -32.95 -26.69 -0.25
C PRO A 4 -32.60 -26.81 1.24
N LYS A 5 -33.58 -27.34 2.00
CA LYS A 5 -33.53 -27.72 3.41
C LYS A 5 -32.91 -29.11 3.60
N LYS A 6 -32.16 -29.28 4.71
CA LYS A 6 -31.72 -30.56 5.30
C LYS A 6 -32.89 -31.42 5.81
N ARG A 7 -32.79 -32.75 5.67
CA ARG A 7 -33.27 -33.82 6.58
C ARG A 7 -32.39 -35.07 6.35
N LYS A 8 -31.55 -35.49 7.32
CA LYS A 8 -31.78 -36.42 8.45
C LYS A 8 -32.19 -37.84 8.05
N THR A 9 -31.32 -38.81 8.35
CA THR A 9 -31.65 -40.19 8.73
C THR A 9 -30.58 -40.70 9.70
N ASP A 10 -31.00 -40.90 10.95
CA ASP A 10 -30.32 -41.75 11.94
C ASP A 10 -30.91 -43.16 11.83
N SER A 11 -30.07 -44.18 11.96
CA SER A 11 -30.45 -45.51 12.42
C SER A 11 -29.21 -46.26 12.89
N ALA A 12 -29.08 -46.38 14.20
CA ALA A 12 -28.32 -47.44 14.86
C ALA A 12 -29.25 -48.64 15.06
N ASP A 13 -28.76 -49.88 14.93
CA ASP A 13 -28.81 -50.86 16.02
C ASP A 13 -28.14 -52.21 15.67
N GLY A 14 -27.69 -52.91 16.73
CA GLY A 14 -27.51 -54.36 16.80
C GLY A 14 -26.10 -54.88 16.46
N GLY A 15 -25.38 -55.62 17.30
CA GLY A 15 -25.73 -56.32 18.54
C GLY A 15 -25.13 -57.74 18.53
N GLY A 16 -24.44 -58.12 19.61
CA GLY A 16 -24.34 -59.50 20.10
C GLY A 16 -23.14 -60.35 19.66
N GLY A 17 -22.44 -60.93 20.64
CA GLY A 17 -21.51 -62.05 20.44
C GLY A 17 -20.60 -62.31 21.64
N GLU A 18 -20.84 -63.41 22.34
CA GLU A 18 -20.28 -63.83 23.63
C GLU A 18 -18.86 -64.43 23.57
N GLY A 19 -18.16 -64.44 24.72
CA GLY A 19 -17.63 -65.70 25.26
C GLY A 19 -16.11 -66.01 25.21
N ASN A 20 -15.46 -65.78 26.35
CA ASN A 20 -14.59 -66.73 27.09
C ASN A 20 -13.09 -66.92 26.74
N GLY A 21 -12.22 -66.48 27.66
CA GLY A 21 -11.24 -67.34 28.36
C GLY A 21 -9.81 -67.51 27.80
N GLY A 22 -8.82 -67.30 28.68
CA GLY A 22 -7.47 -67.87 28.58
C GLY A 22 -6.37 -66.88 28.15
N GLY A 23 -5.39 -66.64 29.02
CA GLY A 23 -4.31 -65.68 28.80
C GLY A 23 -3.06 -66.26 28.14
N GLU A 24 -2.10 -65.38 27.87
CA GLU A 24 -0.66 -65.61 27.82
C GLU A 24 0.04 -64.25 27.62
N GLU A 25 1.13 -64.03 28.36
CA GLU A 25 2.06 -62.92 28.22
C GLU A 25 2.89 -63.09 26.94
N ASP A 26 3.05 -62.06 26.11
CA ASP A 26 4.37 -61.74 25.54
C ASP A 26 4.44 -60.36 24.85
N ASP A 27 5.67 -59.86 24.81
CA ASP A 27 6.22 -58.58 24.33
C ASP A 27 5.59 -57.95 23.06
N GLY A 28 5.43 -56.62 23.10
CA GLY A 28 5.10 -55.82 21.91
C GLY A 28 5.32 -54.33 22.15
N GLY A 29 6.49 -53.83 21.75
CA GLY A 29 6.93 -52.45 21.91
C GLY A 29 5.97 -51.38 21.37
N GLU A 30 6.01 -50.23 22.05
CA GLU A 30 5.33 -48.99 21.69
C GLU A 30 5.57 -48.63 20.22
N ARG A 31 4.49 -48.60 19.44
CA ARG A 31 4.42 -47.80 18.23
C ARG A 31 3.60 -46.55 18.56
N ASP A 32 4.32 -45.47 18.80
CA ASP A 32 3.78 -44.12 18.80
C ASP A 32 3.28 -43.79 17.37
N PRO A 33 1.98 -43.55 17.15
CA PRO A 33 1.50 -43.10 15.86
C PRO A 33 1.85 -41.62 15.74
N GLY A 34 2.95 -41.33 15.03
CA GLY A 34 3.39 -39.98 14.70
C GLY A 34 2.23 -39.13 14.19
N GLY A 35 1.78 -38.21 15.04
CA GLY A 35 0.90 -37.13 14.66
C GLY A 35 1.64 -36.24 13.68
N LEU A 36 1.07 -36.08 12.49
CA LEU A 36 1.40 -34.96 11.62
C LEU A 36 0.96 -33.70 12.37
N GLU A 37 1.91 -33.01 12.99
CA GLU A 37 1.69 -31.66 13.49
C GLU A 37 1.41 -30.75 12.29
N GLU A 38 0.13 -30.48 12.03
CA GLU A 38 -0.26 -29.31 11.26
C GLU A 38 0.32 -28.10 11.97
N ALA A 39 1.34 -27.48 11.36
CA ALA A 39 1.93 -26.26 11.88
C ALA A 39 0.83 -25.21 12.02
N GLN A 40 0.53 -24.82 13.26
CA GLN A 40 -0.43 -23.77 13.55
C GLN A 40 0.02 -22.48 12.87
N GLU A 41 -0.78 -22.03 11.92
CA GLU A 41 -0.55 -20.79 11.20
C GLU A 41 -0.66 -19.60 12.16
N THR A 42 0.32 -18.71 12.13
CA THR A 42 0.31 -17.50 12.95
C THR A 42 -0.69 -16.49 12.39
N GLU A 43 -1.27 -15.67 13.25
CA GLU A 43 -2.22 -14.61 12.84
C GLU A 43 -1.60 -13.64 11.82
N GLN A 44 -0.29 -13.39 11.93
CA GLN A 44 0.47 -12.62 10.95
C GLN A 44 0.55 -13.34 9.59
N GLY A 45 0.82 -14.66 9.59
CA GLY A 45 0.87 -15.47 8.37
C GLY A 45 -0.46 -15.49 7.62
N ALA A 46 -1.57 -15.59 8.34
CA ALA A 46 -2.92 -15.54 7.76
C ALA A 46 -3.22 -14.17 7.13
N ARG A 47 -2.84 -13.07 7.79
CA ARG A 47 -2.99 -11.71 7.25
C ARG A 47 -2.13 -11.47 6.02
N ASP A 48 -0.90 -11.99 6.01
CA ASP A 48 -0.02 -11.90 4.85
C ASP A 48 -0.59 -12.67 3.65
N ARG A 49 -1.21 -13.84 3.86
CA ARG A 49 -1.92 -14.56 2.78
C ARG A 49 -3.06 -13.76 2.19
N LEU A 50 -3.95 -13.20 3.01
CA LEU A 50 -5.06 -12.37 2.52
C LEU A 50 -4.56 -11.17 1.70
N TYR A 51 -3.46 -10.55 2.14
CA TYR A 51 -2.80 -9.49 1.38
C TYR A 51 -2.29 -9.97 0.01
N TYR A 52 -1.61 -11.12 -0.04
CA TYR A 52 -1.13 -11.68 -1.31
C TYR A 52 -2.27 -12.13 -2.23
N GLU A 53 -3.40 -12.59 -1.68
CA GLU A 53 -4.59 -12.95 -2.44
C GLU A 53 -5.17 -11.73 -3.20
N CYS A 54 -5.13 -10.53 -2.62
CA CYS A 54 -5.55 -9.29 -3.30
C CYS A 54 -4.77 -9.02 -4.59
N TYR A 55 -3.49 -9.40 -4.63
CA TYR A 55 -2.62 -9.26 -5.80
C TYR A 55 -2.71 -10.42 -6.78
N SER A 56 -3.54 -11.42 -6.53
CA SER A 56 -3.75 -12.52 -7.47
C SER A 56 -4.80 -12.17 -8.55
N ASP A 57 -5.59 -11.10 -8.34
CA ASP A 57 -6.60 -10.65 -9.29
C ASP A 57 -6.04 -9.74 -10.40
N VAL A 58 -6.58 -9.87 -11.61
CA VAL A 58 -6.14 -9.11 -12.78
C VAL A 58 -6.36 -7.60 -12.65
N SER A 59 -7.40 -7.18 -11.93
CA SER A 59 -7.84 -5.77 -11.91
C SER A 59 -6.79 -4.85 -11.31
N VAL A 60 -6.11 -5.29 -10.24
CA VAL A 60 -5.05 -4.50 -9.57
C VAL A 60 -3.86 -4.34 -10.52
N HIS A 61 -3.45 -5.40 -11.22
CA HIS A 61 -2.34 -5.33 -12.19
C HIS A 61 -2.70 -4.51 -13.42
N GLU A 62 -3.95 -4.58 -13.89
CA GLU A 62 -4.45 -3.76 -14.99
C GLU A 62 -4.41 -2.27 -14.61
N GLU A 63 -4.94 -1.89 -13.45
CA GLU A 63 -4.91 -0.50 -12.96
C GLU A 63 -3.46 0.01 -12.83
N MET A 64 -2.59 -0.78 -12.21
CA MET A 64 -1.17 -0.49 -12.05
C MET A 64 -0.45 -0.28 -13.39
N ILE A 65 -0.66 -1.14 -14.38
CA ILE A 65 0.00 -1.05 -15.70
C ILE A 65 -0.63 0.05 -16.57
N ALA A 66 -1.94 0.25 -16.46
CA ALA A 66 -2.67 1.31 -17.17
C ALA A 66 -2.26 2.71 -16.69
N ASP A 67 -1.82 2.83 -15.43
CA ASP A 67 -1.15 4.02 -14.92
C ASP A 67 0.21 4.20 -15.64
N ARG A 68 0.18 4.99 -16.72
CA ARG A 68 1.36 5.31 -17.51
C ARG A 68 2.34 6.20 -16.75
N VAL A 69 1.87 7.08 -15.87
CA VAL A 69 2.75 7.96 -15.09
C VAL A 69 3.64 7.12 -14.19
N ARG A 70 3.06 6.15 -13.49
CA ARG A 70 3.79 5.10 -12.75
C ARG A 70 4.70 4.30 -13.68
N THR A 71 4.12 3.65 -14.68
CA THR A 71 4.83 2.61 -15.45
C THR A 71 5.97 3.18 -16.29
N ASP A 72 5.77 4.34 -16.92
CA ASP A 72 6.83 5.03 -17.65
C ASP A 72 7.88 5.61 -16.71
N ALA A 73 7.53 6.06 -15.51
CA ALA A 73 8.52 6.54 -14.55
C ALA A 73 9.47 5.41 -14.13
N TYR A 74 8.96 4.21 -13.84
CA TYR A 74 9.80 3.05 -13.59
C TYR A 74 10.64 2.66 -14.80
N ARG A 75 10.02 2.57 -15.98
CA ARG A 75 10.74 2.25 -17.22
C ARG A 75 11.91 3.20 -17.46
N LEU A 76 11.65 4.51 -17.38
CA LEU A 76 12.66 5.54 -17.58
C LEU A 76 13.69 5.55 -16.45
N GLY A 77 13.26 5.43 -15.19
CA GLY A 77 14.15 5.38 -14.03
C GLY A 77 15.15 4.22 -14.11
N ILE A 78 14.69 3.05 -14.52
CA ILE A 78 15.54 1.87 -14.76
C ILE A 78 16.48 2.10 -15.95
N LEU A 79 15.95 2.56 -17.10
CA LEU A 79 16.75 2.77 -18.31
C LEU A 79 17.79 3.90 -18.15
N ARG A 80 17.52 4.94 -17.37
CA ARG A 80 18.50 6.00 -17.05
C ARG A 80 19.67 5.47 -16.22
N ASN A 81 19.44 4.42 -15.44
CA ASN A 81 20.48 3.75 -14.65
C ASN A 81 21.12 2.57 -15.41
N TRP A 82 20.99 2.49 -16.74
CA TRP A 82 21.53 1.38 -17.54
C TRP A 82 23.02 1.13 -17.31
N ALA A 83 23.84 2.17 -17.14
CA ALA A 83 25.28 2.00 -16.91
C ALA A 83 25.60 1.30 -15.58
N SER A 84 24.79 1.58 -14.55
CA SER A 84 24.86 0.90 -13.25
C SER A 84 24.22 -0.49 -13.26
N LEU A 85 23.39 -0.83 -14.25
CA LEU A 85 22.69 -2.12 -14.35
C LEU A 85 23.33 -3.07 -15.39
N ARG A 86 24.05 -2.56 -16.39
CA ARG A 86 24.58 -3.36 -17.48
C ARG A 86 25.58 -4.40 -16.98
N GLY A 87 25.30 -5.67 -17.23
CA GLY A 87 26.13 -6.80 -16.79
C GLY A 87 26.02 -7.13 -15.29
N LYS A 88 25.11 -6.47 -14.57
CA LYS A 88 24.91 -6.60 -13.11
C LYS A 88 23.74 -7.51 -12.74
N THR A 89 23.62 -7.83 -11.46
CA THR A 89 22.50 -8.62 -10.93
C THR A 89 21.48 -7.75 -10.20
N VAL A 90 20.20 -7.99 -10.44
CA VAL A 90 19.08 -7.21 -9.89
C VAL A 90 18.13 -8.12 -9.13
N LEU A 91 17.58 -7.63 -8.02
CA LEU A 91 16.43 -8.22 -7.34
C LEU A 91 15.22 -7.30 -7.54
N ASP A 92 14.11 -7.84 -8.02
CA ASP A 92 12.81 -7.18 -8.09
C ASP A 92 11.94 -7.72 -6.96
N VAL A 93 11.57 -6.85 -6.01
CA VAL A 93 10.83 -7.23 -4.79
C VAL A 93 9.34 -6.93 -5.00
N GLY A 94 8.52 -7.99 -5.01
CA GLY A 94 7.11 -7.91 -5.40
C GLY A 94 6.98 -7.68 -6.89
N ALA A 95 7.52 -8.61 -7.68
CA ALA A 95 7.65 -8.44 -9.12
C ALA A 95 6.30 -8.39 -9.86
N GLY A 96 5.19 -8.81 -9.22
CA GLY A 96 3.87 -8.86 -9.81
C GLY A 96 3.88 -9.62 -11.13
N THR A 97 3.43 -8.99 -12.21
CA THR A 97 3.47 -9.54 -13.58
C THR A 97 4.86 -9.61 -14.22
N GLY A 98 5.91 -9.18 -13.52
CA GLY A 98 7.31 -9.23 -13.98
C GLY A 98 7.73 -8.08 -14.91
N ILE A 99 6.88 -7.08 -15.13
CA ILE A 99 7.16 -5.98 -16.07
C ILE A 99 8.41 -5.18 -15.70
N LEU A 100 8.65 -4.91 -14.41
CA LEU A 100 9.82 -4.16 -13.94
C LEU A 100 11.10 -4.99 -14.11
N SER A 101 11.05 -6.27 -13.78
CA SER A 101 12.11 -7.23 -14.06
C SER A 101 12.50 -7.28 -15.54
N VAL A 102 11.52 -7.24 -16.45
CA VAL A 102 11.76 -7.16 -17.90
C VAL A 102 12.44 -5.84 -18.27
N PHE A 103 12.04 -4.70 -17.69
CA PHE A 103 12.73 -3.42 -17.90
C PHE A 103 14.19 -3.48 -17.44
N CYS A 104 14.50 -4.12 -16.30
CA CYS A 104 15.88 -4.30 -15.85
C CYS A 104 16.70 -5.16 -16.83
N ALA A 105 16.12 -6.22 -17.39
CA ALA A 105 16.75 -7.01 -18.44
C ALA A 105 16.98 -6.18 -19.72
N GLN A 106 16.04 -5.34 -20.12
CA GLN A 106 16.18 -4.42 -21.26
C GLN A 106 17.28 -3.37 -21.02
N ALA A 107 17.46 -2.90 -19.78
CA ALA A 107 18.57 -2.02 -19.38
C ALA A 107 19.95 -2.71 -19.34
N GLY A 108 20.00 -4.02 -19.62
CA GLY A 108 21.25 -4.78 -19.76
C GLY A 108 21.66 -5.58 -18.52
N ALA A 109 20.80 -5.75 -17.52
CA ALA A 109 21.09 -6.60 -16.35
C ALA A 109 21.47 -8.02 -16.77
N ARG A 110 22.59 -8.56 -16.28
CA ARG A 110 23.02 -9.93 -16.58
C ARG A 110 22.00 -10.95 -16.09
N ARG A 111 21.45 -10.72 -14.90
CA ARG A 111 20.46 -11.57 -14.25
C ARG A 111 19.52 -10.76 -13.38
N VAL A 112 18.24 -11.10 -13.41
CA VAL A 112 17.20 -10.50 -12.56
C VAL A 112 16.52 -11.62 -11.78
N TYR A 113 16.42 -11.48 -10.46
CA TYR A 113 15.61 -12.34 -9.60
C TYR A 113 14.29 -11.64 -9.35
N ALA A 114 13.21 -12.17 -9.92
CA ALA A 114 11.86 -11.62 -9.80
C ALA A 114 11.13 -12.36 -8.68
N VAL A 115 11.07 -11.77 -7.49
CA VAL A 115 10.47 -12.41 -6.31
C VAL A 115 9.05 -11.92 -6.13
N GLU A 116 8.10 -12.85 -6.09
CA GLU A 116 6.66 -12.55 -5.96
C GLU A 116 5.98 -13.60 -5.07
N ALA A 117 5.23 -13.12 -4.08
CA ALA A 117 4.61 -13.97 -3.06
C ALA A 117 3.17 -14.39 -3.42
N SER A 118 2.44 -13.56 -4.17
CA SER A 118 1.10 -13.85 -4.68
C SER A 118 1.13 -14.75 -5.91
N ASP A 119 0.01 -15.41 -6.21
CA ASP A 119 -0.06 -16.41 -7.29
C ASP A 119 0.19 -15.84 -8.70
N ILE A 120 0.19 -14.50 -8.85
CA ILE A 120 0.54 -13.80 -10.09
C ILE A 120 1.98 -14.10 -10.56
N TRP A 121 2.84 -14.64 -9.70
CA TRP A 121 4.19 -15.08 -10.09
C TRP A 121 4.14 -16.08 -11.27
N GLN A 122 3.06 -16.85 -11.40
CA GLN A 122 2.86 -17.77 -12.51
C GLN A 122 2.77 -17.01 -13.84
N GLN A 123 1.97 -15.95 -13.88
CA GLN A 123 1.84 -15.06 -15.04
C GLN A 123 3.16 -14.35 -15.32
N ALA A 124 3.90 -13.92 -14.28
CA ALA A 124 5.22 -13.32 -14.47
C ALA A 124 6.18 -14.25 -15.22
N ARG A 125 6.17 -15.54 -14.87
CA ARG A 125 6.98 -16.56 -15.57
C ARG A 125 6.57 -16.72 -17.02
N GLU A 126 5.26 -16.69 -17.31
CA GLU A 126 4.76 -16.72 -18.69
C GLU A 126 5.15 -15.47 -19.49
N VAL A 127 5.06 -14.28 -18.90
CA VAL A 127 5.50 -13.02 -19.55
C VAL A 127 6.99 -13.05 -19.85
N VAL A 128 7.83 -13.49 -18.92
CA VAL A 128 9.28 -13.64 -19.11
C VAL A 128 9.58 -14.60 -20.27
N ARG A 129 8.92 -15.76 -20.30
CA ARG A 129 9.05 -16.76 -21.37
C ARG A 129 8.63 -16.20 -22.72
N LEU A 130 7.50 -15.49 -22.78
CA LEU A 130 6.97 -14.88 -24.01
C LEU A 130 7.93 -13.84 -24.61
N ASN A 131 8.71 -13.17 -23.76
CA ASN A 131 9.71 -12.19 -24.17
C ASN A 131 11.10 -12.82 -24.43
N GLY A 132 11.24 -14.14 -24.32
CA GLY A 132 12.51 -14.84 -24.55
C GLY A 132 13.62 -14.46 -23.57
N LEU A 133 13.27 -14.19 -22.31
CA LEU A 133 14.20 -13.71 -21.27
C LEU A 133 14.41 -14.70 -20.12
N GLU A 134 13.97 -15.94 -20.26
CA GLU A 134 14.02 -17.00 -19.24
C GLU A 134 15.44 -17.39 -18.79
N ASP A 135 16.46 -17.11 -19.60
CA ASP A 135 17.87 -17.29 -19.24
C ASP A 135 18.40 -16.20 -18.29
N ARG A 136 17.75 -15.03 -18.31
CA ARG A 136 18.17 -13.82 -17.58
C ARG A 136 17.26 -13.46 -16.43
N VAL A 137 15.94 -13.61 -16.55
CA VAL A 137 14.95 -13.28 -15.52
C VAL A 137 14.42 -14.56 -14.88
N HIS A 138 14.69 -14.72 -13.58
CA HIS A 138 14.37 -15.91 -12.80
C HIS A 138 13.24 -15.59 -11.83
N VAL A 139 12.04 -16.10 -12.11
CA VAL A 139 10.86 -15.87 -11.26
C VAL A 139 10.83 -16.87 -10.10
N LEU A 140 10.93 -16.35 -8.88
CA LEU A 140 11.01 -17.09 -7.63
C LEU A 140 9.74 -16.84 -6.80
N PRO A 141 8.90 -17.86 -6.56
CA PRO A 141 7.71 -17.70 -5.74
C PRO A 141 8.06 -17.57 -4.25
N GLY A 142 7.25 -16.80 -3.54
CA GLY A 142 7.25 -16.69 -2.08
C GLY A 142 7.75 -15.34 -1.55
N PRO A 143 7.67 -15.14 -0.23
CA PRO A 143 8.09 -13.89 0.42
C PRO A 143 9.60 -13.64 0.26
N VAL A 144 9.98 -12.37 0.05
CA VAL A 144 11.39 -11.98 -0.09
C VAL A 144 12.20 -12.19 1.19
N GLU A 145 11.52 -12.28 2.33
CA GLU A 145 12.10 -12.54 3.63
C GLU A 145 12.71 -13.94 3.71
N THR A 146 12.06 -14.93 3.09
CA THR A 146 12.42 -16.35 3.16
C THR A 146 12.99 -16.92 1.86
N VAL A 147 12.87 -16.19 0.74
CA VAL A 147 13.52 -16.60 -0.52
C VAL A 147 15.02 -16.74 -0.35
N GLU A 148 15.61 -17.69 -1.06
CA GLU A 148 17.05 -17.92 -1.12
C GLU A 148 17.58 -17.61 -2.53
N LEU A 149 18.51 -16.66 -2.61
CA LEU A 149 19.16 -16.28 -3.86
C LEU A 149 20.54 -16.92 -3.95
N PRO A 150 21.00 -17.32 -5.15
CA PRO A 150 22.31 -17.95 -5.32
C PRO A 150 23.49 -16.96 -5.19
N GLU A 151 23.23 -15.65 -5.23
CA GLU A 151 24.22 -14.59 -5.06
C GLU A 151 23.57 -13.31 -4.52
N ARG A 152 24.36 -12.45 -3.87
CA ARG A 152 23.95 -11.07 -3.56
C ARG A 152 23.79 -10.24 -4.85
N VAL A 153 22.96 -9.21 -4.79
CA VAL A 153 22.60 -8.38 -5.95
C VAL A 153 23.28 -7.01 -5.94
N ASP A 154 23.53 -6.47 -7.13
CA ASP A 154 24.09 -5.13 -7.33
C ASP A 154 23.01 -4.03 -7.24
N ALA A 155 21.74 -4.37 -7.51
CA ALA A 155 20.63 -3.44 -7.41
C ALA A 155 19.34 -4.13 -6.89
N ILE A 156 18.49 -3.36 -6.23
CA ILE A 156 17.09 -3.71 -5.96
C ILE A 156 16.19 -2.71 -6.66
N VAL A 157 15.19 -3.22 -7.37
CA VAL A 157 14.06 -2.45 -7.87
C VAL A 157 12.80 -2.92 -7.15
N SER A 158 11.90 -2.00 -6.83
CA SER A 158 10.60 -2.37 -6.29
C SER A 158 9.62 -1.21 -6.46
N GLU A 159 8.39 -1.56 -6.79
CA GLU A 159 7.23 -0.68 -6.62
C GLU A 159 6.49 -1.18 -5.40
N TRP A 160 6.69 -0.47 -4.29
CA TRP A 160 6.28 -0.87 -2.94
C TRP A 160 5.29 0.11 -2.31
N MET A 161 4.93 1.16 -3.03
CA MET A 161 4.21 2.29 -2.47
C MET A 161 2.71 1.97 -2.45
N GLY A 162 2.11 1.96 -1.26
CA GLY A 162 0.65 1.90 -1.13
C GLY A 162 0.00 3.28 -1.14
N TYR A 163 -1.33 3.31 -0.96
CA TYR A 163 -2.05 4.56 -0.70
C TYR A 163 -1.46 5.32 0.51
N GLY A 164 -1.32 6.65 0.39
CA GLY A 164 -0.64 7.44 1.41
C GLY A 164 0.82 7.00 1.65
N LEU A 165 1.49 6.45 0.63
CA LEU A 165 2.83 5.85 0.60
C LEU A 165 2.99 4.56 1.40
N LEU A 166 2.46 4.52 2.63
CA LEU A 166 2.79 3.50 3.63
C LEU A 166 1.65 2.55 3.95
N HIS A 167 0.50 2.64 3.28
CA HIS A 167 -0.46 1.54 3.30
C HIS A 167 0.18 0.27 2.71
N GLU A 168 -0.29 -0.90 3.14
CA GLU A 168 0.19 -2.24 2.80
C GLU A 168 1.58 -2.62 3.34
N SER A 169 2.35 -1.65 3.85
CA SER A 169 3.60 -1.83 4.59
C SER A 169 4.71 -2.59 3.86
N MET A 170 4.69 -2.63 2.53
CA MET A 170 5.67 -3.37 1.71
C MET A 170 7.10 -2.80 1.78
N LEU A 171 7.27 -1.53 2.18
CA LEU A 171 8.61 -0.93 2.39
C LEU A 171 9.46 -1.75 3.38
N ALA A 172 8.85 -2.38 4.39
CA ALA A 172 9.59 -3.23 5.33
C ALA A 172 10.27 -4.42 4.63
N SER A 173 9.58 -5.05 3.66
CA SER A 173 10.11 -6.14 2.83
C SER A 173 11.27 -5.68 1.95
N VAL A 174 11.18 -4.47 1.37
CA VAL A 174 12.28 -3.88 0.59
C VAL A 174 13.51 -3.63 1.47
N LEU A 175 13.32 -3.08 2.69
CA LEU A 175 14.42 -2.84 3.61
C LEU A 175 15.06 -4.14 4.13
N HIS A 176 14.25 -5.18 4.34
CA HIS A 176 14.74 -6.53 4.65
C HIS A 176 15.59 -7.09 3.51
N ALA A 177 15.08 -7.03 2.26
CA ALA A 177 15.79 -7.47 1.08
C ALA A 177 17.11 -6.70 0.88
N ARG A 178 17.10 -5.38 1.13
CA ARG A 178 18.31 -4.54 1.12
C ARG A 178 19.36 -5.07 2.10
N ALA A 179 18.96 -5.34 3.34
CA ALA A 179 19.89 -5.81 4.38
C ALA A 179 20.45 -7.22 4.09
N LYS A 180 19.60 -8.14 3.60
CA LYS A 180 19.97 -9.54 3.34
C LYS A 180 20.77 -9.69 2.04
N TRP A 181 20.31 -9.07 0.96
CA TRP A 181 20.70 -9.40 -0.41
C TRP A 181 21.49 -8.34 -1.16
N LEU A 182 21.37 -7.05 -0.82
CA LEU A 182 22.09 -6.00 -1.54
C LEU A 182 23.60 -6.00 -1.18
N LYS A 183 24.46 -5.80 -2.18
CA LYS A 183 25.89 -5.54 -1.97
C LYS A 183 26.10 -4.15 -1.37
N GLU A 184 27.22 -3.96 -0.68
CA GLU A 184 27.63 -2.64 -0.23
C GLU A 184 27.79 -1.69 -1.44
N GLY A 185 27.26 -0.48 -1.33
CA GLY A 185 27.19 0.47 -2.45
C GLY A 185 26.22 0.10 -3.57
N GLY A 186 25.36 -0.89 -3.36
CA GLY A 186 24.33 -1.30 -4.32
C GLY A 186 23.24 -0.25 -4.52
N LEU A 187 22.56 -0.34 -5.65
CA LEU A 187 21.56 0.64 -6.10
C LEU A 187 20.14 0.28 -5.61
N LEU A 188 19.38 1.29 -5.19
CA LEU A 188 17.94 1.17 -4.88
C LEU A 188 17.13 1.99 -5.88
N LEU A 189 16.10 1.39 -6.48
CA LEU A 189 15.20 2.02 -7.44
C LEU A 189 13.73 1.85 -7.00
N PRO A 190 13.05 2.92 -6.54
CA PRO A 190 13.56 4.28 -6.29
C PRO A 190 14.50 4.35 -5.07
N ALA A 191 15.21 5.47 -4.89
CA ALA A 191 16.21 5.66 -3.83
C ALA A 191 15.69 6.46 -2.62
N SER A 192 14.66 7.29 -2.81
CA SER A 192 14.07 8.10 -1.74
C SER A 192 12.58 8.32 -1.98
N ALA A 193 11.86 8.64 -0.90
CA ALA A 193 10.48 9.09 -0.92
C ALA A 193 10.31 10.38 -0.10
N GLU A 194 9.37 11.22 -0.48
CA GLU A 194 9.01 12.43 0.26
C GLU A 194 7.50 12.49 0.43
N LEU A 195 7.05 12.95 1.60
CA LEU A 195 5.64 13.07 1.95
C LEU A 195 5.25 14.54 2.10
N PHE A 196 4.09 14.88 1.54
CA PHE A 196 3.55 16.23 1.50
C PHE A 196 2.12 16.25 2.02
N LEU A 197 1.73 17.37 2.63
CA LEU A 197 0.33 17.67 2.87
C LEU A 197 -0.03 19.10 2.46
N ALA A 198 -1.31 19.31 2.18
CA ALA A 198 -1.90 20.64 2.09
C ALA A 198 -3.36 20.65 2.60
N PRO A 199 -3.86 21.78 3.13
CA PRO A 199 -5.29 21.97 3.36
C PRO A 199 -6.05 22.00 2.03
N ILE A 200 -7.27 21.48 2.03
CA ILE A 200 -8.07 21.32 0.80
C ILE A 200 -9.52 21.81 0.92
N ASN A 201 -10.06 22.24 -0.21
CA ASN A 201 -11.49 22.35 -0.48
C ASN A 201 -11.84 21.32 -1.56
N ASP A 202 -12.26 20.12 -1.14
CA ASP A 202 -12.76 19.09 -2.05
C ASP A 202 -14.10 19.52 -2.67
N ARG A 203 -14.10 19.75 -3.99
CA ARG A 203 -15.27 20.25 -4.72
C ARG A 203 -16.35 19.18 -4.92
N THR A 204 -15.96 17.91 -4.98
CA THR A 204 -16.91 16.80 -5.06
C THR A 204 -17.68 16.69 -3.74
N LEU A 205 -16.97 16.77 -2.61
CA LEU A 205 -17.58 16.80 -1.29
C LEU A 205 -18.46 18.05 -1.11
N GLU A 206 -17.97 19.23 -1.50
CA GLU A 206 -18.73 20.49 -1.45
C GLU A 206 -20.10 20.33 -2.14
N TRP A 207 -20.09 19.79 -3.36
CA TRP A 207 -21.32 19.53 -4.11
C TRP A 207 -22.24 18.52 -3.40
N ARG A 208 -21.70 17.43 -2.84
CA ARG A 208 -22.49 16.41 -2.14
C ARG A 208 -23.15 16.93 -0.88
N LEU A 209 -22.52 17.88 -0.18
CA LEU A 209 -23.09 18.53 1.00
C LEU A 209 -24.19 19.51 0.58
N GLY A 210 -23.93 20.37 -0.41
CA GLY A 210 -24.88 21.37 -0.92
C GLY A 210 -26.09 20.79 -1.66
N PHE A 211 -25.99 19.55 -2.17
CA PHE A 211 -27.05 18.87 -2.93
C PHE A 211 -28.44 18.96 -2.27
N TRP A 212 -28.51 18.81 -0.95
CA TRP A 212 -29.77 18.77 -0.20
C TRP A 212 -30.51 20.11 -0.19
N GLY A 213 -29.79 21.22 -0.28
CA GLY A 213 -30.38 22.57 -0.42
C GLY A 213 -31.00 22.82 -1.80
N GLU A 214 -30.50 22.16 -2.84
CA GLU A 214 -30.97 22.33 -4.22
C GLU A 214 -32.24 21.52 -4.56
N VAL A 215 -32.57 20.50 -3.77
CA VAL A 215 -33.70 19.58 -4.01
C VAL A 215 -35.02 20.33 -4.17
N LYS A 216 -35.23 21.39 -3.39
CA LYS A 216 -36.46 22.20 -3.43
C LYS A 216 -36.68 22.84 -4.80
N GLN A 217 -35.63 23.37 -5.40
CA GLN A 217 -35.70 24.04 -6.70
C GLN A 217 -35.95 23.05 -7.84
N ARG A 218 -35.41 21.82 -7.71
CA ARG A 218 -35.49 20.77 -8.73
C ARG A 218 -36.81 20.00 -8.70
N TYR A 219 -37.30 19.69 -7.50
CA TYR A 219 -38.39 18.74 -7.29
C TYR A 219 -39.53 19.27 -6.42
N GLY A 220 -39.47 20.51 -5.94
CA GLY A 220 -40.52 21.12 -5.12
C GLY A 220 -40.59 20.61 -3.68
N VAL A 221 -39.60 19.84 -3.22
CA VAL A 221 -39.53 19.28 -1.85
C VAL A 221 -38.32 19.85 -1.13
N ASP A 222 -38.55 20.52 0.01
CA ASP A 222 -37.47 21.08 0.82
C ASP A 222 -36.78 19.99 1.64
N MET A 223 -35.54 19.65 1.26
CA MET A 223 -34.70 18.67 1.95
C MET A 223 -33.45 19.30 2.58
N SER A 224 -33.39 20.63 2.70
CA SER A 224 -32.23 21.36 3.25
C SER A 224 -31.86 20.93 4.66
N CYS A 225 -32.81 20.40 5.45
CA CYS A 225 -32.56 19.86 6.77
C CYS A 225 -31.60 18.64 6.79
N LEU A 226 -31.33 18.01 5.65
CA LEU A 226 -30.43 16.86 5.54
C LEU A 226 -28.96 17.22 5.40
N GLU A 227 -28.61 18.49 5.19
CA GLU A 227 -27.22 18.93 5.04
C GLU A 227 -26.36 18.52 6.25
N GLY A 228 -26.83 18.82 7.47
CA GLY A 228 -26.11 18.41 8.69
C GLY A 228 -26.04 16.88 8.89
N PHE A 229 -27.00 16.11 8.38
CA PHE A 229 -26.91 14.64 8.37
C PHE A 229 -25.84 14.17 7.37
N ALA A 230 -25.81 14.77 6.18
CA ALA A 230 -24.81 14.47 5.16
C ALA A 230 -23.39 14.80 5.64
N THR A 231 -23.17 15.94 6.30
CA THR A 231 -21.87 16.31 6.88
C THR A 231 -21.39 15.23 7.86
N ARG A 232 -22.24 14.80 8.79
CA ARG A 232 -21.88 13.73 9.74
C ARG A 232 -21.53 12.41 9.05
N CYS A 233 -22.26 12.04 7.99
CA CYS A 233 -22.02 10.79 7.27
C CYS A 233 -20.77 10.83 6.38
N LEU A 234 -20.44 11.98 5.78
CA LEU A 234 -19.37 12.11 4.78
C LEU A 234 -18.05 12.65 5.35
N MET A 235 -18.07 13.25 6.54
CA MET A 235 -16.91 13.90 7.16
C MET A 235 -16.66 13.43 8.61
N GLY A 236 -17.72 13.09 9.32
CA GLY A 236 -17.65 12.69 10.74
C GLY A 236 -17.02 11.32 11.01
N HIS A 237 -16.57 10.61 9.98
CA HIS A 237 -15.83 9.34 10.14
C HIS A 237 -14.33 9.58 10.35
N SER A 238 -13.65 8.53 10.80
CA SER A 238 -12.19 8.46 10.97
C SER A 238 -11.50 7.64 9.88
N GLU A 239 -12.15 7.42 8.75
CA GLU A 239 -11.55 6.74 7.59
C GLU A 239 -10.72 7.71 6.74
N ILE A 240 -9.58 7.22 6.24
CA ILE A 240 -8.79 7.88 5.18
C ILE A 240 -9.49 7.59 3.85
N VAL A 241 -9.77 8.62 3.07
CA VAL A 241 -10.46 8.49 1.78
C VAL A 241 -9.47 8.64 0.63
N VAL A 242 -9.41 7.68 -0.28
CA VAL A 242 -8.56 7.77 -1.48
C VAL A 242 -9.36 8.42 -2.61
N GLN A 243 -9.01 9.65 -2.96
CA GLN A 243 -9.70 10.41 -4.01
C GLN A 243 -8.73 11.31 -4.76
N GLY A 244 -8.96 11.43 -6.07
CA GLY A 244 -8.19 12.32 -6.94
C GLY A 244 -8.66 13.76 -6.74
N LEU A 245 -7.70 14.65 -6.55
CA LEU A 245 -7.88 16.09 -6.48
C LEU A 245 -7.11 16.79 -7.60
N THR A 246 -7.48 18.03 -7.86
CA THR A 246 -6.76 18.94 -8.76
C THR A 246 -6.11 20.09 -7.99
N GLY A 247 -5.21 20.82 -8.63
CA GLY A 247 -4.56 21.99 -8.03
C GLY A 247 -5.52 23.10 -7.58
N GLU A 248 -6.75 23.16 -8.12
CA GLU A 248 -7.78 24.12 -7.70
C GLU A 248 -8.33 23.84 -6.30
N GLU A 249 -8.19 22.60 -5.83
CA GLU A 249 -8.73 22.14 -4.54
C GLU A 249 -7.73 22.33 -3.40
N VAL A 250 -6.51 22.80 -3.71
CA VAL A 250 -5.44 23.02 -2.73
C VAL A 250 -5.47 24.45 -2.20
N LEU A 251 -5.68 24.60 -0.90
CA LEU A 251 -5.93 25.90 -0.25
C LEU A 251 -4.69 26.64 0.20
N ALA A 252 -3.53 26.00 0.25
CA ALA A 252 -2.27 26.62 0.66
C ALA A 252 -1.07 25.92 -0.01
N ARG A 253 0.10 26.56 0.07
CA ARG A 253 1.34 25.94 -0.44
C ARG A 253 1.57 24.59 0.24
N PRO A 254 1.77 23.50 -0.52
CA PRO A 254 2.06 22.19 0.06
C PRO A 254 3.33 22.20 0.93
N GLN A 255 3.27 21.47 2.04
CA GLN A 255 4.35 21.34 3.00
C GLN A 255 4.90 19.91 2.96
N ARG A 256 6.20 19.78 2.71
CA ARG A 256 6.91 18.51 2.88
C ARG A 256 7.13 18.28 4.38
N PHE A 257 6.56 17.23 4.94
CA PHE A 257 6.67 16.95 6.38
C PHE A 257 7.62 15.78 6.69
N ALA A 258 7.94 14.92 5.73
CA ALA A 258 8.90 13.84 5.91
C ALA A 258 9.67 13.51 4.62
N GLN A 259 10.88 12.98 4.79
CA GLN A 259 11.74 12.49 3.72
C GLN A 259 12.36 11.16 4.15
N LEU A 260 12.15 10.12 3.36
CA LEU A 260 12.65 8.77 3.59
C LEU A 260 13.79 8.52 2.61
N GLN A 261 15.00 8.41 3.13
CA GLN A 261 16.15 7.97 2.35
C GLN A 261 16.30 6.45 2.54
N LEU A 262 16.10 5.67 1.46
CA LEU A 262 15.92 4.22 1.57
C LEU A 262 17.21 3.45 1.87
N ASP A 263 18.38 4.08 1.80
CA ASP A 263 19.67 3.51 2.22
C ASP A 263 20.01 3.82 3.70
N ARG A 264 19.22 4.69 4.36
CA ARG A 264 19.51 5.15 5.72
C ARG A 264 19.38 4.01 6.73
N GLU A 265 20.32 3.95 7.66
CA GLU A 265 20.20 3.12 8.86
C GLU A 265 19.06 3.63 9.76
N GLY A 266 18.44 2.74 10.53
CA GLY A 266 17.37 3.12 11.46
C GLY A 266 15.99 3.37 10.82
N LEU A 267 15.86 3.37 9.49
CA LEU A 267 14.59 3.63 8.79
C LEU A 267 13.51 2.61 9.16
N GLN A 268 13.86 1.34 9.36
CA GLN A 268 12.90 0.31 9.76
C GLN A 268 12.30 0.58 11.15
N GLN A 269 13.12 1.05 12.10
CA GLN A 269 12.66 1.44 13.43
C GLN A 269 11.80 2.71 13.37
N GLU A 270 12.13 3.66 12.50
CA GLU A 270 11.32 4.87 12.28
C GLU A 270 9.93 4.51 11.72
N LEU A 271 9.83 3.59 10.77
CA LEU A 271 8.54 3.13 10.23
C LEU A 271 7.65 2.52 11.31
N GLN A 272 8.24 1.78 12.26
CA GLN A 272 7.50 1.21 13.39
C GLN A 272 7.08 2.26 14.43
N ALA A 273 7.94 3.26 14.68
CA ALA A 273 7.65 4.33 15.63
C ALA A 273 6.64 5.37 15.09
N GLY A 274 6.61 5.53 13.77
CA GLY A 274 5.78 6.48 13.04
C GLY A 274 6.61 7.53 12.32
N VAL A 275 6.31 7.75 11.05
CA VAL A 275 6.94 8.74 10.18
C VAL A 275 6.08 10.00 10.18
N GLY A 276 6.66 11.15 10.52
CA GLY A 276 5.87 12.36 10.67
C GLY A 276 6.68 13.62 10.81
N GLY A 277 5.97 14.74 10.86
CA GLY A 277 6.58 16.05 11.02
C GLY A 277 5.54 17.14 11.26
N ARG A 278 6.05 18.30 11.70
CA ARG A 278 5.25 19.51 11.84
C ARG A 278 5.11 20.22 10.49
N PHE A 279 3.99 20.91 10.32
CA PHE A 279 3.73 21.74 9.14
C PHE A 279 3.14 23.09 9.54
N SER A 280 3.36 24.09 8.69
CA SER A 280 2.72 25.40 8.79
C SER A 280 2.58 26.00 7.40
N CYS A 281 1.41 26.55 7.10
CA CYS A 281 1.09 27.18 5.82
C CYS A 281 0.04 28.27 6.01
N ARG A 282 -0.16 29.08 4.96
CA ARG A 282 -1.16 30.15 4.92
C ARG A 282 -2.10 29.95 3.75
N CYS A 283 -3.39 30.12 3.99
CA CYS A 283 -4.42 29.97 2.97
C CYS A 283 -4.29 31.02 1.86
N TYR A 284 -4.55 30.60 0.63
CA TYR A 284 -4.52 31.47 -0.55
C TYR A 284 -5.72 32.41 -0.64
N GLY A 285 -6.86 32.06 -0.03
CA GLY A 285 -8.10 32.82 -0.18
C GLY A 285 -9.24 32.26 0.67
N SER A 286 -10.43 32.82 0.42
CA SER A 286 -11.68 32.44 1.08
C SER A 286 -12.23 31.12 0.51
N ALA A 287 -12.45 30.12 1.36
CA ALA A 287 -13.02 28.83 0.97
C ALA A 287 -13.50 28.01 2.19
N PRO A 288 -14.46 27.08 2.02
CA PRO A 288 -14.71 26.04 3.00
C PRO A 288 -13.58 25.00 2.96
N MET A 289 -12.79 24.92 4.03
CA MET A 289 -11.77 23.89 4.22
C MET A 289 -12.42 22.58 4.69
N HIS A 290 -12.26 21.53 3.90
CA HIS A 290 -12.81 20.19 4.20
C HIS A 290 -11.82 19.31 5.00
N GLY A 291 -10.53 19.60 4.94
CA GLY A 291 -9.50 18.78 5.58
C GLY A 291 -8.15 18.95 4.95
N PHE A 292 -7.37 17.87 4.93
CA PHE A 292 -6.04 17.83 4.34
C PHE A 292 -5.95 16.71 3.30
N ALA A 293 -5.16 16.94 2.25
CA ALA A 293 -4.71 15.88 1.36
C ALA A 293 -3.25 15.53 1.66
N LEU A 294 -2.97 14.23 1.68
CA LEU A 294 -1.65 13.61 1.80
C LEU A 294 -1.27 12.99 0.46
N TRP A 295 -0.04 13.24 0.01
CA TRP A 295 0.52 12.57 -1.16
C TRP A 295 2.04 12.41 -1.02
N PHE A 296 2.63 11.72 -1.98
CA PHE A 296 4.06 11.44 -1.97
C PHE A 296 4.71 11.62 -3.33
N GLN A 297 6.04 11.61 -3.33
CA GLN A 297 6.81 11.36 -4.53
C GLN A 297 7.98 10.44 -4.21
N VAL A 298 8.43 9.69 -5.20
CA VAL A 298 9.65 8.89 -5.13
C VAL A 298 10.65 9.35 -6.17
N THR A 299 11.94 9.25 -5.84
CA THR A 299 13.03 9.73 -6.70
C THR A 299 13.93 8.59 -7.12
N PHE A 300 14.10 8.44 -8.44
CA PHE A 300 15.11 7.58 -9.03
C PHE A 300 16.42 8.36 -9.22
N PRO A 301 17.58 7.77 -8.91
CA PRO A 301 18.88 8.37 -9.20
C PRO A 301 19.02 8.71 -10.68
N GLY A 302 19.74 9.80 -10.97
CA GLY A 302 19.92 10.31 -12.33
C GLY A 302 20.89 9.52 -13.22
N GLY A 303 21.45 8.39 -12.77
CA GLY A 303 22.45 7.65 -13.55
C GLY A 303 23.67 8.50 -13.93
N ASP A 304 24.19 8.32 -15.15
CA ASP A 304 25.39 8.95 -15.72
C ASP A 304 25.27 10.47 -15.93
N GLY A 305 25.01 11.23 -14.86
CA GLY A 305 24.91 12.69 -14.89
C GLY A 305 23.57 13.23 -15.42
N GLU A 306 22.55 12.38 -15.63
CA GLU A 306 21.21 12.89 -15.86
C GLU A 306 20.59 13.45 -14.57
N LYS A 307 19.51 14.22 -14.73
CA LYS A 307 18.75 14.69 -13.57
C LYS A 307 17.97 13.53 -12.95
N PRO A 308 17.87 13.47 -11.61
CA PRO A 308 16.98 12.53 -10.94
C PRO A 308 15.57 12.57 -11.53
N LEU A 309 14.96 11.40 -11.70
CA LEU A 309 13.59 11.28 -12.19
C LEU A 309 12.66 11.19 -10.97
N VAL A 310 11.61 12.00 -10.95
CA VAL A 310 10.61 12.01 -9.87
C VAL A 310 9.30 11.45 -10.38
N LEU A 311 8.76 10.46 -9.67
CA LEU A 311 7.38 10.01 -9.80
C LEU A 311 6.57 10.69 -8.69
N SER A 312 5.68 11.61 -9.06
CA SER A 312 4.86 12.39 -8.12
C SER A 312 3.40 11.97 -8.18
N THR A 313 2.74 11.93 -7.03
CA THR A 313 1.29 11.69 -6.88
C THR A 313 0.54 12.97 -6.47
N SER A 314 1.15 14.12 -6.71
CA SER A 314 0.61 15.43 -6.32
C SER A 314 -0.61 15.82 -7.18
N PRO A 315 -1.61 16.51 -6.61
CA PRO A 315 -2.77 17.01 -7.36
C PRO A 315 -2.44 18.11 -8.39
N PHE A 316 -1.19 18.60 -8.40
CA PHE A 316 -0.67 19.54 -9.41
C PHE A 316 0.00 18.82 -10.59
N HIS A 317 0.17 17.50 -10.53
CA HIS A 317 0.82 16.68 -11.54
C HIS A 317 -0.19 15.75 -12.22
N PRO A 318 0.17 15.10 -13.34
CA PRO A 318 -0.68 14.10 -13.97
C PRO A 318 -1.16 13.04 -12.98
N GLU A 319 -2.44 12.66 -13.10
CA GLU A 319 -3.07 11.70 -12.20
C GLU A 319 -2.39 10.32 -12.26
N THR A 320 -2.30 9.69 -11.09
CA THR A 320 -1.83 8.31 -10.88
C THR A 320 -2.92 7.53 -10.15
N HIS A 321 -2.92 6.20 -10.23
CA HIS A 321 -3.91 5.37 -9.55
C HIS A 321 -3.92 5.56 -8.02
N TRP A 322 -2.77 5.93 -7.41
CA TRP A 322 -2.69 6.27 -5.98
C TRP A 322 -3.57 7.44 -5.54
N LYS A 323 -3.92 8.34 -6.48
CA LYS A 323 -4.64 9.58 -6.19
C LYS A 323 -3.99 10.32 -4.99
N GLN A 324 -4.79 10.83 -4.06
CA GLN A 324 -4.33 11.36 -2.78
C GLN A 324 -5.13 10.74 -1.63
N ALA A 325 -4.53 10.71 -0.44
CA ALA A 325 -5.16 10.24 0.79
C ALA A 325 -5.75 11.44 1.55
N LEU A 326 -7.06 11.49 1.70
CA LEU A 326 -7.79 12.62 2.27
C LEU A 326 -8.12 12.39 3.74
N LEU A 327 -7.93 13.44 4.53
CA LEU A 327 -8.13 13.49 5.98
C LEU A 327 -9.18 14.56 6.29
N TYR A 328 -10.45 14.18 6.26
CA TYR A 328 -11.55 15.12 6.48
C TYR A 328 -11.65 15.56 7.95
N LEU A 329 -11.94 16.84 8.16
CA LEU A 329 -12.37 17.36 9.46
C LEU A 329 -13.78 16.81 9.78
N ASP A 330 -14.30 17.05 10.98
CA ASP A 330 -15.67 16.59 11.31
C ASP A 330 -16.76 17.43 10.62
N GLU A 331 -16.42 18.66 10.26
CA GLU A 331 -17.26 19.62 9.55
C GLU A 331 -16.38 20.63 8.78
N PRO A 332 -16.90 21.26 7.71
CA PRO A 332 -16.15 22.28 6.96
C PRO A 332 -15.81 23.48 7.84
N LEU A 333 -14.59 24.02 7.70
CA LEU A 333 -14.17 25.25 8.37
C LEU A 333 -13.95 26.35 7.34
N GLN A 334 -14.66 27.48 7.50
CA GLN A 334 -14.41 28.63 6.65
C GLN A 334 -13.00 29.19 6.93
N VAL A 335 -12.17 29.27 5.89
CA VAL A 335 -10.85 29.90 5.93
C VAL A 335 -10.83 31.13 5.04
N GLU A 336 -9.90 32.03 5.32
CA GLU A 336 -9.71 33.29 4.59
C GLU A 336 -8.26 33.44 4.12
N GLN A 337 -8.01 34.41 3.23
CA GLN A 337 -6.66 34.71 2.77
C GLN A 337 -5.72 34.96 3.96
N ASP A 338 -4.51 34.42 3.89
CA ASP A 338 -3.44 34.56 4.87
C ASP A 338 -3.75 33.94 6.25
N MET A 339 -4.88 33.23 6.41
CA MET A 339 -5.17 32.48 7.62
C MET A 339 -4.12 31.39 7.85
N ASP A 340 -3.50 31.39 9.02
CA ASP A 340 -2.47 30.42 9.40
C ASP A 340 -3.10 29.05 9.70
N ILE A 341 -2.53 28.00 9.11
CA ILE A 341 -2.83 26.60 9.42
C ILE A 341 -1.53 25.93 9.84
N SER A 342 -1.53 25.26 10.99
CA SER A 342 -0.36 24.56 11.51
C SER A 342 -0.75 23.25 12.17
N GLY A 343 0.22 22.35 12.33
CA GLY A 343 -0.05 21.08 12.96
C GLY A 343 1.13 20.11 12.94
N GLU A 344 0.81 18.87 13.26
CA GLU A 344 1.72 17.73 13.26
C GLU A 344 0.97 16.52 12.71
N ILE A 345 1.62 15.80 11.80
CA ILE A 345 1.08 14.58 11.18
C ILE A 345 2.04 13.43 11.44
N THR A 346 1.51 12.24 11.73
CA THR A 346 2.29 11.01 11.91
C THR A 346 1.59 9.83 11.24
N LEU A 347 2.29 9.17 10.32
CA LEU A 347 1.88 7.95 9.65
C LEU A 347 2.50 6.77 10.41
N SER A 348 1.68 5.77 10.75
CA SER A 348 2.13 4.58 11.47
C SER A 348 1.31 3.36 11.06
N PRO A 349 1.79 2.14 11.29
CA PRO A 349 0.96 0.95 11.19
C PRO A 349 -0.23 1.02 12.15
N SER A 350 -1.39 0.53 11.71
CA SER A 350 -2.53 0.33 12.61
C SER A 350 -2.21 -0.77 13.63
N ARG A 351 -2.78 -0.65 14.84
CA ARG A 351 -2.60 -1.64 15.91
C ARG A 351 -3.22 -2.99 15.55
N ASP A 352 -4.34 -2.95 14.85
CA ASP A 352 -5.13 -4.13 14.55
C ASP A 352 -4.57 -4.86 13.33
N ASN A 353 -4.12 -4.14 12.30
CA ASN A 353 -3.44 -4.69 11.13
C ASN A 353 -2.20 -3.83 10.77
N PRO A 354 -0.97 -4.35 10.91
CA PRO A 354 0.25 -3.62 10.57
C PRO A 354 0.37 -3.20 9.10
N ARG A 355 -0.44 -3.78 8.20
CA ARG A 355 -0.53 -3.37 6.79
C ARG A 355 -1.50 -2.19 6.58
N HIS A 356 -2.37 -1.90 7.54
CA HIS A 356 -3.29 -0.76 7.41
C HIS A 356 -2.61 0.51 7.87
N LEU A 357 -2.76 1.58 7.08
CA LEU A 357 -2.21 2.88 7.40
C LEU A 357 -3.06 3.52 8.50
N ARG A 358 -2.38 4.06 9.53
CA ARG A 358 -2.96 4.95 10.53
C ARG A 358 -2.30 6.33 10.41
N VAL A 359 -3.11 7.38 10.44
CA VAL A 359 -2.64 8.77 10.44
C VAL A 359 -3.15 9.48 11.68
N LEU A 360 -2.23 9.91 12.55
CA LEU A 360 -2.56 10.82 13.65
C LEU A 360 -2.30 12.25 13.19
N LEU A 361 -3.35 13.08 13.20
CA LEU A 361 -3.29 14.48 12.81
C LEU A 361 -3.63 15.38 13.99
N ARG A 362 -2.71 16.27 14.35
CA ARG A 362 -2.97 17.45 15.19
C ARG A 362 -2.98 18.67 14.29
N TYR A 363 -3.99 19.52 14.42
CA TYR A 363 -4.11 20.69 13.56
C TYR A 363 -4.75 21.88 14.28
N LYS A 364 -4.36 23.08 13.87
CA LYS A 364 -4.89 24.36 14.32
C LYS A 364 -5.14 25.25 13.11
N VAL A 365 -6.34 25.83 13.03
CA VAL A 365 -6.78 26.72 11.93
C VAL A 365 -7.09 28.10 12.52
N GLY A 366 -6.30 29.11 12.16
CA GLY A 366 -6.41 30.47 12.69
C GLY A 366 -6.34 30.51 14.22
N ASP A 367 -7.32 31.17 14.84
CA ASP A 367 -7.44 31.33 16.29
C ASP A 367 -8.20 30.19 16.99
N GLN A 368 -8.64 29.16 16.25
CA GLN A 368 -9.33 28.02 16.85
C GLN A 368 -8.38 27.21 17.75
N GLU A 369 -8.94 26.46 18.69
CA GLU A 369 -8.17 25.52 19.50
C GLU A 369 -7.55 24.42 18.64
N GLU A 370 -6.40 23.89 19.08
CA GLU A 370 -5.78 22.73 18.44
C GLU A 370 -6.69 21.51 18.61
N LYS A 371 -6.98 20.83 17.50
CA LYS A 371 -7.79 19.61 17.46
C LYS A 371 -6.91 18.44 17.07
N THR A 372 -7.30 17.24 17.51
CA THR A 372 -6.64 15.98 17.14
C THR A 372 -7.65 15.03 16.54
N LYS A 373 -7.31 14.41 15.41
CA LYS A 373 -8.12 13.35 14.78
C LYS A 373 -7.21 12.18 14.39
N ASP A 374 -7.68 10.97 14.70
CA ASP A 374 -6.99 9.71 14.42
C ASP A 374 -7.72 9.02 13.28
N PHE A 375 -7.01 8.81 12.17
CA PHE A 375 -7.54 8.24 10.95
C PHE A 375 -6.96 6.86 10.66
N ARG A 376 -7.75 6.01 10.00
CA ARG A 376 -7.32 4.69 9.56
C ARG A 376 -7.75 4.47 8.11
N MET A 377 -6.94 3.78 7.33
CA MET A 377 -7.38 3.32 6.02
C MET A 377 -8.56 2.37 6.22
N GLY A 378 -9.63 2.59 5.45
CA GLY A 378 -10.76 1.66 5.36
C GLY A 378 -10.34 0.32 4.77
N ASP A 379 -11.27 -0.63 4.78
CA ASP A 379 -11.10 -1.95 4.17
C ASP A 379 -11.17 -1.90 2.63
#